data_AF-A0A315AT61-F1
#
_entry.id   AF-A0A315AT61-F1
#
_cell.length_a   1.000
_cell.length_b   1.000
_cell.length_c   1.000
_cell.angle_alpha   90.00
_cell.angle_beta   90.00
_cell.angle_gamma   90.00
#
_symmetry.space_group_name_H-M   'P 1'
#
loop_
_entity.id
_entity.type
_entity.pdbx_description
1 polymer ?
#
loop_
_entity_poly.entity_id
_entity_poly.type
_entity_poly.pdbx_seq_one_letter_code
_entity_poly.pdbx_strand_id
1 'polypeptide(L)' 'MSEKSSPVSRRSLFAGAATVGAVAAAASVLPTVIKNNLPAAPAMALPKPERGGGYSLSEHVQRYYKTTRI' A
#
# COMPACT_ATOMS: atom_id res chain seq x y z
N MET A 1 33.85 25.31 34.69
CA MET A 1 33.10 25.56 33.44
C MET A 1 31.78 24.80 33.56
N SER A 2 30.67 25.49 33.82
CA SER A 2 29.37 24.82 33.96
C SER A 2 28.68 24.76 32.60
N GLU A 3 28.63 23.57 32.01
CA GLU A 3 27.83 23.31 30.83
C GLU A 3 26.34 23.39 31.17
N LYS A 4 25.65 24.34 30.55
CA LYS A 4 24.19 24.47 30.61
C LYS A 4 23.60 23.48 29.60
N SER A 5 23.38 22.23 30.02
CA SER A 5 22.50 21.33 29.29
C SER A 5 21.08 21.86 29.39
N SER A 6 20.61 22.58 28.37
CA SER A 6 19.22 23.01 28.28
C SER A 6 18.31 21.78 28.28
N PRO A 7 17.34 21.64 29.21
CA PRO A 7 16.46 20.49 29.24
C PRO A 7 15.57 20.51 28.01
N VAL A 8 15.74 19.52 27.13
CA VAL A 8 14.89 19.35 25.97
C VAL A 8 13.46 19.07 26.45
N SER A 9 12.51 19.89 26.00
CA SER A 9 11.11 19.77 26.40
C SER A 9 10.53 18.46 25.91
N ARG A 10 10.03 17.61 26.82
CA ARG A 10 9.37 16.34 26.46
C ARG A 10 8.25 16.56 25.43
N ARG A 11 7.54 17.70 25.50
CA ARG A 11 6.49 18.07 24.55
C ARG A 11 6.99 18.29 23.13
N SER A 12 8.17 18.89 22.93
CA SER A 12 8.70 19.08 21.57
C SER A 12 9.16 17.76 20.96
N LEU A 13 9.69 16.86 21.79
CA LEU A 13 10.04 15.50 21.37
C LEU A 13 8.81 14.71 20.91
N PHE A 14 7.73 14.73 21.70
CA PHE A 14 6.49 14.06 21.33
C PHE A 14 5.78 14.74 20.15
N ALA A 15 5.82 16.06 20.05
CA ALA A 15 5.29 16.78 18.91
C ALA A 15 6.00 16.40 17.61
N GLY A 16 7.34 16.28 17.64
CA GLY A 16 8.14 15.80 16.50
C GLY A 16 7.85 14.34 16.15
N ALA A 17 7.76 13.45 17.14
CA ALA A 17 7.47 12.05 16.89
C ALA A 17 6.04 11.83 16.34
N ALA A 18 5.06 12.58 16.83
CA ALA A 18 3.67 12.47 16.40
C ALA A 18 3.46 12.89 14.95
N THR A 19 4.11 13.97 14.49
CA THR A 19 4.00 14.42 13.09
C THR A 19 4.64 13.42 12.12
N VAL A 20 5.82 12.88 12.46
CA VAL A 20 6.49 11.84 11.66
C VAL A 20 5.64 10.57 11.61
N GLY A 21 5.06 10.14 12.74
CA GLY A 21 4.17 8.98 12.80
C GLY A 21 2.90 9.15 11.95
N ALA A 22 2.27 10.32 11.98
CA ALA A 22 1.07 10.60 11.18
C ALA A 22 1.36 10.56 9.67
N VAL A 23 2.49 11.14 9.24
CA VAL A 23 2.91 11.12 7.83
C VAL A 23 3.24 9.69 7.38
N ALA A 24 3.95 8.91 8.20
CA ALA A 24 4.26 7.52 7.89
C ALA A 24 2.99 6.65 7.78
N ALA A 25 2.03 6.84 8.69
CA ALA A 25 0.74 6.16 8.65
C ALA A 25 -0.03 6.51 7.36
N ALA A 26 -0.15 7.79 7.02
CA ALA A 26 -0.81 8.23 5.79
C ALA A 26 -0.15 7.66 4.53
N ALA A 27 1.19 7.71 4.45
CA ALA A 27 1.96 7.16 3.34
C ALA A 27 1.83 5.64 3.22
N SER A 28 1.69 4.91 4.33
CA SER A 28 1.52 3.45 4.33
C SER A 28 0.15 2.99 3.80
N VAL A 29 -0.88 3.83 3.90
CA VAL A 29 -2.25 3.51 3.48
C VAL A 29 -2.53 3.94 2.04
N LEU A 30 -1.78 4.92 1.51
CA LEU A 30 -1.83 5.38 0.12
C LEU A 30 -1.83 4.24 -0.93
N PRO A 31 -0.94 3.22 -0.86
CA PRO A 31 -0.95 2.11 -1.81
C PRO A 31 -2.23 1.28 -1.78
N THR A 32 -2.86 1.13 -0.63
CA THR A 32 -4.11 0.38 -0.45
C THR A 32 -5.28 1.17 -1.03
N VAL A 33 -5.33 2.48 -0.78
CA VAL A 33 -6.36 3.36 -1.36
C VAL A 33 -6.22 3.40 -2.88
N ILE A 34 -5.00 3.50 -3.41
CA ILE A 34 -4.78 3.48 -4.87
C ILE A 34 -5.30 2.16 -5.46
N LYS A 35 -4.98 1.00 -4.87
CA LYS A 35 -5.46 -0.30 -5.38
C LYS A 35 -6.97 -0.48 -5.28
N ASN A 36 -7.60 -0.01 -4.21
CA ASN A 36 -9.05 -0.14 -4.01
C ASN A 36 -9.86 0.88 -4.82
N ASN A 37 -9.25 2.01 -5.19
CA ASN A 37 -9.89 3.08 -5.94
C ASN A 37 -9.54 3.07 -7.43
N LEU A 38 -8.79 2.06 -7.91
CA LEU A 38 -8.71 1.78 -9.33
C LEU A 38 -10.10 1.31 -9.78
N PRO A 39 -10.75 2.01 -10.73
CA PRO A 39 -11.94 1.48 -11.38
C PRO A 39 -11.59 0.09 -11.90
N ALA A 40 -12.44 -0.90 -11.62
CA ALA A 40 -12.32 -2.20 -12.27
C ALA A 40 -12.18 -1.92 -13.77
N ALA A 41 -10.99 -2.18 -14.31
CA ALA A 41 -10.69 -1.82 -15.69
C ALA A 41 -11.82 -2.37 -16.55
N PRO A 42 -12.45 -1.54 -17.41
CA PRO A 42 -13.52 -2.04 -18.27
C PRO A 42 -12.94 -3.25 -18.98
N ALA A 43 -13.63 -4.40 -18.87
CA ALA A 43 -13.22 -5.61 -19.55
C ALA A 43 -13.13 -5.27 -21.03
N MET A 44 -11.94 -4.88 -21.49
CA MET A 44 -11.68 -4.62 -22.90
C MET A 44 -12.15 -5.87 -23.60
N ALA A 45 -13.13 -5.72 -24.50
CA ALA A 45 -13.79 -6.83 -25.16
C ALA A 45 -12.70 -7.73 -25.76
N LEU A 46 -12.39 -8.81 -25.04
CA LEU A 46 -11.28 -9.67 -25.38
C LEU A 46 -11.67 -10.30 -26.72
N PRO A 47 -10.81 -10.26 -27.74
CA PRO A 47 -11.12 -10.86 -29.04
C PRO A 47 -11.54 -12.32 -28.81
N LYS A 48 -12.63 -12.73 -29.47
CA LYS A 48 -13.22 -14.06 -29.27
C LYS A 48 -12.13 -15.12 -29.48
N PRO A 49 -11.82 -15.94 -28.47
CA PRO A 49 -10.72 -16.87 -28.57
C PRO A 49 -11.07 -18.01 -29.53
N GLU A 50 -10.25 -18.22 -30.57
CA GLU A 50 -10.52 -19.20 -31.63
C GLU A 50 -10.28 -20.66 -31.21
N ARG A 51 -9.49 -20.91 -30.16
CA ARG A 51 -9.15 -22.25 -29.65
C ARG A 51 -9.17 -22.34 -28.12
N GLY A 52 -10.33 -22.12 -27.51
CA GLY A 52 -10.56 -22.43 -26.09
C GLY A 52 -9.93 -21.47 -25.06
N GLY A 53 -9.50 -20.27 -25.46
CA GLY A 53 -8.85 -19.28 -24.61
C GLY A 53 -9.78 -18.35 -23.81
N GLY A 54 -10.96 -18.82 -23.39
CA GLY A 54 -11.96 -17.98 -22.69
C GLY A 54 -11.65 -17.67 -21.22
N TYR A 55 -10.53 -18.16 -20.70
CA TYR A 55 -10.15 -17.96 -19.31
C TYR A 55 -9.40 -16.65 -19.15
N SER A 56 -9.98 -15.74 -18.37
CA SER A 56 -9.32 -14.53 -17.92
C SER A 56 -8.66 -14.77 -16.56
N LEU A 57 -7.46 -14.22 -16.40
CA LEU A 57 -6.65 -14.42 -15.20
C LEU A 57 -7.19 -13.55 -14.07
N SER A 58 -8.10 -14.11 -13.25
CA SER A 58 -8.68 -13.43 -12.09
C SER A 58 -7.72 -13.37 -10.91
N GLU A 59 -7.85 -12.33 -10.08
CA GLU A 59 -7.07 -12.15 -8.86
C GLU A 59 -7.17 -13.36 -7.92
N HIS A 60 -8.33 -14.03 -7.86
CA HIS A 60 -8.52 -15.24 -7.07
C HIS A 60 -7.56 -16.37 -7.49
N VAL A 61 -7.43 -16.59 -8.81
CA VAL A 61 -6.55 -17.60 -9.38
C VAL A 61 -5.08 -17.24 -9.13
N GLN A 62 -4.72 -15.97 -9.28
CA GLN A 62 -3.36 -15.49 -8.97
C GLN A 62 -2.99 -15.74 -7.51
N ARG A 63 -3.93 -15.48 -6.59
CA ARG A 63 -3.71 -15.64 -5.15
C ARG A 63 -3.59 -17.12 -4.76
N TYR A 64 -4.40 -17.98 -5.37
CA TYR A 64 -4.34 -19.44 -5.15
C TYR A 64 -2.93 -20.02 -5.45
N TYR A 65 -2.29 -19.56 -6.52
CA TYR A 65 -0.94 -20.01 -6.90
C TYR A 65 0.20 -19.20 -6.27
N LYS A 66 -0.08 -18.05 -5.65
CA LYS A 66 0.95 -17.18 -5.06
C LYS A 66 1.60 -17.80 -3.83
N THR A 67 0.82 -18.50 -3.00
CA THR A 67 1.27 -19.07 -1.73
C THR A 67 1.81 -20.50 -1.86
N THR A 68 1.62 -21.12 -3.01
CA THR A 68 1.93 -22.54 -3.27
C THR A 68 2.98 -22.73 -4.36
N ARG A 69 3.52 -21.65 -4.93
CA ARG A 69 4.65 -21.71 -5.87
C ARG A 69 5.94 -22.00 -5.09
N ILE A 70 6.47 -23.20 -5.33
CA ILE A 70 7.79 -23.71 -4.90
C ILE A 70 8.90 -23.15 -5.79
#